data_AF-A0A3M2G990-F1
#
_entry.id   AF-A0A3M2G990-F1
#
_cell.length_a   1.000
_cell.length_b   1.000
_cell.length_c   1.000
_cell.angle_alpha   90.00
_cell.angle_beta   90.00
_cell.angle_gamma   90.00
#
_symmetry.space_group_name_H-M   'P 1'
#
loop_
_entity.id
_entity.type
_entity.pdbx_description
1 polymer ?
#
loop_
_entity_poly.entity_id
_entity_poly.type
_entity_poly.pdbx_seq_one_letter_code
_entity_poly.pdbx_strand_id
1 'polypeptide(L)'
;MKRTSDFLKLILLSGLLILLSGCSENDPPTIPPPGTGNTPPDTTQPGDFAYEIYFSQVYSGNPSDAEANPNNADKHLVAKIDATERTLDIAAHEIDSYLIANAIIAAHQRGVRVRIVGESNYADENAMQNIRAAGIPVVFDGRPESLMHNKFLVFDEHRIWTGSMNLTWNGANRNNNNSVWIDSPELAQNFIAEFEEMFLRHEFSSDSEPNVPYPALYMADGTLIETYFSPDDDRTMTVLQHAVAQADSAIRFMAFSFTQDELSRAMVARFREGLIVEGIFDEDQAEGSSEYAYLISQGVPVIVDKNRYFMHHKTIIIDDDTVITGSYNFSYNAATRNDENFLIIRQNRDIAAQYLAEFYRLYH
;
A
#
# COMPACT_ATOMS: atom_id res chain seq x y z
N MET A 1 11.79 38.33 45.08
CA MET A 1 10.94 39.24 45.90
C MET A 1 10.19 40.16 44.95
N LYS A 2 8.86 40.15 45.08
CA LYS A 2 7.84 40.79 44.21
C LYS A 2 8.09 42.29 43.96
N ARG A 3 7.71 42.79 42.78
CA ARG A 3 6.76 43.90 42.69
C ARG A 3 6.08 43.99 41.32
N THR A 4 4.77 44.16 41.42
CA THR A 4 3.70 44.17 40.43
C THR A 4 3.28 45.60 40.06
N SER A 5 2.59 45.67 38.91
CA SER A 5 1.48 46.55 38.50
C SER A 5 1.70 48.02 38.12
N ASP A 6 1.55 48.24 36.81
CA ASP A 6 0.47 48.98 36.13
C ASP A 6 0.28 50.51 36.20
N PHE A 7 -0.23 50.97 35.04
CA PHE A 7 -0.95 52.20 34.67
C PHE A 7 -0.13 53.43 34.20
N LEU A 8 -0.28 53.84 32.92
CA LEU A 8 -1.36 54.75 32.47
C LEU A 8 -1.20 55.19 30.98
N LYS A 9 -2.25 54.89 30.19
CA LYS A 9 -2.87 55.57 29.03
C LYS A 9 -2.16 56.73 28.29
N LEU A 10 -2.17 56.67 26.95
CA LEU A 10 -2.43 57.84 26.10
C LEU A 10 -3.30 57.48 24.88
N ILE A 11 -4.35 58.26 24.69
CA ILE A 11 -5.35 58.22 23.61
C ILE A 11 -4.95 59.23 22.55
N LEU A 12 -5.12 58.91 21.26
CA LEU A 12 -5.43 59.92 20.25
C LEU A 12 -6.32 59.33 19.16
N LEU A 13 -7.39 60.07 18.89
CA LEU A 13 -8.58 59.73 18.12
C LEU A 13 -8.69 60.72 16.96
N SER A 14 -8.94 60.24 15.75
CA SER A 14 -9.51 60.96 14.60
C SER A 14 -9.86 59.89 13.57
N GLY A 15 -11.13 59.50 13.35
CA GLY A 15 -12.16 60.25 12.61
C GLY A 15 -11.79 60.19 11.12
N LEU A 16 -12.53 59.64 10.15
CA LEU A 16 -13.97 59.61 9.84
C LEU A 16 -14.04 58.77 8.53
N LEU A 17 -14.99 57.88 8.23
CA LEU A 17 -16.29 58.18 7.61
C LEU A 17 -16.93 56.82 7.21
N ILE A 18 -18.20 56.62 7.53
CA ILE A 18 -19.01 55.44 7.18
C ILE A 18 -19.67 55.69 5.81
N LEU A 19 -19.53 54.73 4.89
CA LEU A 19 -20.43 54.56 3.74
C LEU A 19 -20.89 53.09 3.72
N LEU A 20 -22.21 52.91 3.84
CA LEU A 20 -22.92 51.64 3.78
C LEU A 20 -23.14 51.22 2.32
N SER A 21 -22.78 49.99 1.96
CA SER A 21 -23.49 49.22 0.93
C SER A 21 -22.98 47.78 0.84
N GLY A 22 -23.90 46.81 0.96
CA GLY A 22 -23.83 45.51 0.32
C GLY A 22 -23.27 44.35 1.15
N CYS A 23 -24.17 43.54 1.70
CA CYS A 23 -23.87 42.16 2.08
C CYS A 23 -23.62 41.33 0.81
N SER A 24 -22.53 40.58 0.79
CA SER A 24 -22.34 39.37 -0.01
C SER A 24 -21.38 38.49 0.78
N GLU A 25 -21.84 37.31 1.17
CA GLU A 25 -21.02 36.25 1.72
C GLU A 25 -19.91 35.92 0.71
N ASN A 26 -18.66 35.96 1.17
CA ASN A 26 -17.54 35.45 0.40
C ASN A 26 -17.42 33.97 0.74
N ASP A 27 -17.90 33.11 -0.15
CA ASP A 27 -17.56 31.70 -0.13
C ASP A 27 -16.03 31.54 -0.29
N PRO A 28 -15.39 30.60 0.43
CA PRO A 28 -14.00 30.24 0.19
C PRO A 28 -13.83 29.71 -1.25
N PRO A 29 -12.64 29.86 -1.85
CA PRO A 29 -12.42 29.47 -3.24
C PRO A 29 -12.70 27.98 -3.43
N THR A 30 -13.68 27.68 -4.28
CA THR A 30 -14.02 26.33 -4.73
C THR A 30 -12.92 25.83 -5.65
N ILE A 31 -12.28 24.74 -5.27
CA ILE A 31 -11.41 23.97 -6.18
C ILE A 31 -12.33 23.39 -7.27
N PRO A 32 -12.11 23.69 -8.56
CA PRO A 32 -12.93 23.11 -9.61
C PRO A 32 -12.68 21.59 -9.69
N PRO A 33 -13.71 20.78 -10.00
CA PRO A 33 -13.51 19.36 -10.25
C PRO A 33 -12.51 19.17 -11.40
N PRO A 34 -11.70 18.10 -11.41
CA PRO A 34 -10.76 17.84 -12.49
C PRO A 34 -11.47 17.91 -13.84
N GLY A 35 -10.98 18.80 -14.69
CA GLY A 35 -11.56 19.09 -15.99
C GLY A 35 -11.56 17.86 -16.88
N THR A 36 -12.71 17.60 -17.51
CA THR A 36 -12.87 16.69 -18.64
C THR A 36 -12.02 17.19 -19.81
N GLY A 37 -10.84 16.59 -20.00
CA GLY A 37 -9.88 17.08 -20.98
C GLY A 37 -8.80 16.08 -21.33
N ASN A 38 -9.21 14.90 -21.82
CA ASN A 38 -8.66 14.14 -22.94
C ASN A 38 -9.14 12.69 -22.80
N THR A 39 -9.93 12.25 -23.77
CA THR A 39 -10.35 10.85 -23.90
C THR A 39 -9.07 9.99 -23.92
N PRO A 40 -8.92 8.98 -23.04
CA PRO A 40 -7.82 8.03 -23.15
C PRO A 40 -7.87 7.41 -24.56
N PRO A 41 -6.71 7.16 -25.20
CA PRO A 41 -6.70 6.44 -26.46
C PRO A 41 -7.36 5.07 -26.26
N ASP A 42 -8.10 4.68 -27.29
CA ASP A 42 -8.71 3.38 -27.59
C ASP A 42 -8.30 2.24 -26.64
N THR A 43 -9.29 1.66 -25.97
CA THR A 43 -9.17 0.53 -25.05
C THR A 43 -8.40 -0.61 -25.72
N THR A 44 -7.10 -0.69 -25.43
CA THR A 44 -6.28 -1.85 -25.77
C THR A 44 -6.90 -3.05 -25.08
N GLN A 45 -7.46 -3.97 -25.86
CA GLN A 45 -7.90 -5.28 -25.40
C GLN A 45 -6.69 -5.96 -24.72
N PRO A 46 -6.72 -6.20 -23.41
CA PRO A 46 -5.59 -6.83 -22.72
C PRO A 46 -5.41 -8.26 -23.19
N GLY A 47 -4.16 -8.73 -23.15
CA GLY A 47 -3.83 -10.14 -23.25
C GLY A 47 -4.48 -11.00 -22.15
N ASP A 48 -4.16 -12.29 -22.13
CA ASP A 48 -4.74 -13.27 -21.20
C ASP A 48 -4.62 -12.79 -19.73
N PHE A 49 -5.70 -12.20 -19.20
CA PHE A 49 -5.76 -11.75 -17.81
C PHE A 49 -5.80 -12.99 -16.90
N ALA A 50 -4.65 -13.27 -16.28
CA ALA A 50 -4.52 -14.28 -15.25
C ALA A 50 -4.03 -13.61 -13.97
N TYR A 51 -4.60 -14.02 -12.85
CA TYR A 51 -4.17 -13.55 -11.53
C TYR A 51 -4.13 -14.71 -10.55
N GLU A 52 -3.28 -14.58 -9.54
CA GLU A 52 -3.21 -15.50 -8.41
C GLU A 52 -3.08 -14.68 -7.12
N ILE A 53 -3.93 -14.98 -6.13
CA ILE A 53 -3.89 -14.36 -4.81
C ILE A 53 -3.34 -15.39 -3.83
N TYR A 54 -2.39 -14.97 -3.00
CA TYR A 54 -1.81 -15.82 -1.96
C TYR A 54 -1.89 -15.14 -0.60
N PHE A 55 -2.24 -15.94 0.40
CA PHE A 55 -2.20 -15.56 1.81
C PHE A 55 -1.17 -16.43 2.50
N SER A 56 -0.30 -15.83 3.33
CA SER A 56 0.66 -16.60 4.11
C SER A 56 -0.07 -17.48 5.13
N GLN A 57 0.29 -18.76 5.15
CA GLN A 57 -0.36 -19.77 5.97
C GLN A 57 0.35 -19.86 7.33
N VAL A 58 -0.01 -18.96 8.24
CA VAL A 58 0.51 -18.97 9.62
C VAL A 58 -0.29 -19.98 10.43
N TYR A 59 0.23 -21.21 10.55
CA TYR A 59 -0.41 -22.22 11.39
C TYR A 59 -0.33 -21.82 12.87
N SER A 60 -1.41 -22.09 13.59
CA SER A 60 -1.71 -21.65 14.96
C SER A 60 -0.81 -22.22 16.07
N GLY A 61 0.48 -22.41 15.83
CA GLY A 61 1.42 -22.73 16.90
C GLY A 61 2.81 -23.20 16.50
N ASN A 62 3.04 -23.64 15.25
CA ASN A 62 4.34 -24.15 14.84
C ASN A 62 4.80 -23.60 13.48
N PRO A 63 5.77 -22.67 13.47
CA PRO A 63 6.33 -22.13 12.25
C PRO A 63 6.94 -23.18 11.29
N SER A 64 7.35 -24.36 11.78
CA SER A 64 7.85 -25.41 10.90
C SER A 64 6.77 -25.99 9.98
N ASP A 65 5.51 -25.96 10.41
CA ASP A 65 4.39 -26.47 9.60
C ASP A 65 4.07 -25.51 8.45
N ALA A 66 4.19 -24.20 8.71
CA ALA A 66 4.08 -23.17 7.68
C ALA A 66 5.22 -23.28 6.66
N GLU A 67 6.44 -23.49 7.13
CA GLU A 67 7.62 -23.63 6.27
C GLU A 67 7.57 -24.88 5.38
N ALA A 68 7.00 -25.97 5.92
CA ALA A 68 6.82 -27.24 5.21
C ALA A 68 5.64 -27.22 4.23
N ASN A 69 4.76 -26.21 4.29
CA ASN A 69 3.60 -26.12 3.41
C ASN A 69 4.03 -25.76 1.98
N PRO A 70 3.85 -26.64 0.98
CA PRO A 70 4.23 -26.37 -0.40
C PRO A 70 3.38 -25.28 -1.06
N ASN A 71 2.23 -24.94 -0.45
CA ASN A 71 1.30 -23.92 -0.94
C ASN A 71 1.44 -22.60 -0.14
N ASN A 72 2.51 -22.41 0.62
CA ASN A 72 2.74 -21.14 1.30
C ASN A 72 3.22 -20.05 0.32
N ALA A 73 3.01 -18.79 0.69
CA ALA A 73 3.23 -17.64 -0.20
C ALA A 73 4.67 -17.56 -0.74
N ASP A 74 5.68 -17.91 0.06
CA ASP A 74 7.08 -17.96 -0.38
C ASP A 74 7.34 -19.02 -1.45
N LYS A 75 6.69 -20.19 -1.37
CA LYS A 75 6.83 -21.27 -2.36
C LYS A 75 6.25 -20.87 -3.70
N HIS A 76 5.09 -20.22 -3.68
CA HIS A 76 4.47 -19.68 -4.90
C HIS A 76 5.34 -18.61 -5.53
N LEU A 77 5.87 -17.66 -4.74
CA LEU A 77 6.78 -16.64 -5.24
C LEU A 77 8.06 -17.25 -5.84
N VAL A 78 8.66 -18.24 -5.17
CA VAL A 78 9.83 -18.97 -5.69
C VAL A 78 9.52 -19.65 -7.01
N ALA A 79 8.35 -20.29 -7.16
CA ALA A 79 7.94 -20.89 -8.42
C ALA A 79 7.83 -19.86 -9.55
N LYS A 80 7.36 -18.63 -9.27
CA LYS A 80 7.34 -17.54 -10.25
C LYS A 80 8.76 -17.07 -10.62
N ILE A 81 9.64 -16.92 -9.64
CA ILE A 81 11.07 -16.59 -9.86
C ILE A 81 11.76 -17.68 -10.69
N ASP A 82 11.49 -18.95 -10.41
CA ASP A 82 12.06 -20.09 -11.15
C ASP A 82 11.57 -20.18 -12.59
N ALA A 83 10.33 -19.76 -12.84
CA ALA A 83 9.75 -19.69 -14.18
C ALA A 83 10.16 -18.44 -14.99
N THR A 84 10.93 -17.52 -14.40
CA THR A 84 11.37 -16.29 -15.07
C THR A 84 12.49 -16.60 -16.07
N GLU A 85 12.39 -16.04 -17.28
CA GLU A 85 13.27 -16.41 -18.39
C GLU A 85 14.28 -15.32 -18.78
N ARG A 86 13.91 -14.05 -18.65
CA ARG A 86 14.63 -12.91 -19.23
C ARG A 86 15.00 -11.86 -18.19
N THR A 87 14.03 -11.35 -17.42
CA THR A 87 14.24 -10.19 -16.55
C THR A 87 13.51 -10.35 -15.22
N LEU A 88 14.15 -9.91 -14.14
CA LEU A 88 13.59 -9.91 -12.80
C LEU A 88 13.99 -8.63 -12.09
N ASP A 89 13.06 -7.70 -11.94
CA ASP A 89 13.25 -6.47 -11.19
C ASP A 89 12.55 -6.61 -9.84
N ILE A 90 13.23 -6.25 -8.75
CA ILE A 90 12.76 -6.47 -7.37
C ILE A 90 12.90 -5.18 -6.57
N ALA A 91 11.80 -4.60 -6.11
CA ALA A 91 11.81 -3.56 -5.10
C ALA A 91 11.28 -4.16 -3.79
N ALA A 92 12.15 -4.33 -2.79
CA ALA A 92 11.79 -4.99 -1.55
C ALA A 92 12.34 -4.28 -0.33
N HIS A 93 11.44 -3.91 0.57
CA HIS A 93 11.78 -3.34 1.87
C HIS A 93 12.76 -4.21 2.67
N GLU A 94 12.59 -5.52 2.65
CA GLU A 94 13.43 -6.43 3.44
C GLU A 94 13.54 -7.77 2.71
N ILE A 95 14.75 -8.31 2.63
CA ILE A 95 15.05 -9.63 2.04
C ILE A 95 15.96 -10.41 2.99
N ASP A 96 15.34 -11.20 3.86
CA ASP A 96 16.04 -12.10 4.81
C ASP A 96 15.82 -13.59 4.46
N SER A 97 14.82 -13.92 3.65
CA SER A 97 14.52 -15.33 3.32
C SER A 97 15.61 -15.95 2.44
N TYR A 98 16.38 -16.87 3.00
CA TYR A 98 17.35 -17.66 2.23
C TYR A 98 16.71 -18.43 1.07
N LEU A 99 15.47 -18.90 1.24
CA LEU A 99 14.75 -19.60 0.18
C LEU A 99 14.56 -18.68 -1.04
N ILE A 100 14.05 -17.47 -0.79
CA ILE A 100 13.80 -16.49 -1.85
C ILE A 100 15.12 -15.97 -2.42
N ALA A 101 16.09 -15.63 -1.56
CA ALA A 101 17.41 -15.17 -2.00
C ALA A 101 18.13 -16.19 -2.88
N ASN A 102 18.08 -17.48 -2.53
CA ASN A 102 18.66 -18.55 -3.34
C ASN A 102 17.94 -18.71 -4.69
N ALA A 103 16.61 -18.54 -4.74
CA ALA A 103 15.86 -18.56 -6.00
C ALA A 103 16.25 -17.37 -6.91
N ILE A 104 16.41 -16.18 -6.34
CA ILE A 104 16.89 -14.98 -7.05
C ILE A 104 18.30 -15.21 -7.61
N ILE A 105 19.22 -15.74 -6.80
CA ILE A 105 20.58 -16.08 -7.22
C ILE A 105 20.56 -17.15 -8.32
N ALA A 106 19.72 -18.18 -8.19
CA ALA A 106 19.57 -19.22 -9.20
C ALA A 106 19.06 -18.64 -10.53
N ALA A 107 18.07 -17.74 -10.51
CA ALA A 107 17.61 -17.03 -11.70
C ALA A 107 18.74 -16.27 -12.38
N HIS A 108 19.54 -15.51 -11.61
CA HIS A 108 20.72 -14.82 -12.13
C HIS A 108 21.73 -15.80 -12.78
N GLN A 109 22.01 -16.92 -12.13
CA GLN A 109 22.92 -17.96 -12.65
C GLN A 109 22.39 -18.64 -13.92
N ARG A 110 21.07 -18.71 -14.11
CA ARG A 110 20.44 -19.18 -15.35
C ARG A 110 20.56 -18.17 -16.51
N GLY A 111 20.98 -16.94 -16.23
CA GLY A 111 21.15 -15.87 -17.22
C GLY A 111 20.02 -14.84 -17.24
N VAL A 112 19.09 -14.90 -16.27
CA VAL A 112 18.08 -13.85 -16.09
C VAL A 112 18.76 -12.55 -15.66
N ARG A 113 18.39 -11.42 -16.26
CA ARG A 113 18.83 -10.10 -15.80
C ARG A 113 18.09 -9.76 -14.51
N VAL A 114 18.79 -9.83 -13.37
CA VAL A 114 18.23 -9.49 -12.06
C VAL A 114 18.70 -8.10 -11.64
N ARG A 115 17.79 -7.25 -11.17
CA ARG A 115 18.07 -5.93 -10.57
C ARG A 115 17.29 -5.77 -9.27
N ILE A 116 17.89 -5.16 -8.24
CA ILE A 116 17.22 -4.97 -6.95
C ILE A 116 17.31 -3.52 -6.48
N VAL A 117 16.20 -3.02 -5.96
CA VAL A 117 16.13 -1.85 -5.09
C VAL A 117 15.80 -2.33 -3.68
N GLY A 118 16.60 -1.93 -2.69
CA GLY A 118 16.50 -2.34 -1.30
C GLY A 118 16.46 -1.15 -0.33
N GLU A 119 15.94 -1.39 0.86
CA GLU A 119 16.00 -0.44 1.99
C GLU A 119 17.39 -0.52 2.64
N SER A 120 18.03 0.63 2.83
CA SER A 120 19.41 0.71 3.32
C SER A 120 19.61 0.12 4.71
N ASN A 121 18.60 0.17 5.57
CA ASN A 121 18.66 -0.41 6.93
C ASN A 121 18.83 -1.94 6.95
N TYR A 122 18.53 -2.63 5.84
CA TYR A 122 18.65 -4.09 5.72
C TYR A 122 19.79 -4.52 4.77
N ALA A 123 20.67 -3.60 4.37
CA ALA A 123 21.74 -3.86 3.42
C ALA A 123 22.77 -4.91 3.90
N ASP A 124 22.90 -5.07 5.22
CA ASP A 124 23.86 -5.96 5.86
C ASP A 124 23.28 -7.33 6.25
N GLU A 125 22.02 -7.61 5.91
CA GLU A 125 21.45 -8.95 6.14
C GLU A 125 22.15 -10.01 5.26
N ASN A 126 22.32 -11.21 5.82
CA ASN A 126 23.09 -12.27 5.15
C ASN A 126 22.51 -12.65 3.77
N ALA A 127 21.18 -12.68 3.64
CA ALA A 127 20.53 -12.96 2.36
C ALA A 127 20.84 -11.88 1.31
N MET A 128 20.75 -10.60 1.68
CA MET A 128 21.14 -9.48 0.83
C MET A 128 22.65 -9.50 0.49
N GLN A 129 23.51 -9.80 1.46
CA GLN A 129 24.95 -9.95 1.23
C GLN A 129 25.27 -11.08 0.25
N ASN A 130 24.57 -12.22 0.33
CA ASN A 130 24.74 -13.33 -0.61
C ASN A 130 24.30 -12.97 -2.03
N ILE A 131 23.18 -12.24 -2.18
CA ILE A 131 22.72 -11.71 -3.47
C ILE A 131 23.80 -10.80 -4.09
N ARG A 132 24.33 -9.87 -3.31
CA ARG A 132 25.39 -8.95 -3.78
C ARG A 132 26.68 -9.69 -4.11
N ALA A 133 27.06 -10.69 -3.32
CA ALA A 133 28.22 -11.53 -3.56
C ALA A 133 28.09 -12.38 -4.84
N ALA A 134 26.86 -12.69 -5.27
CA ALA A 134 26.59 -13.35 -6.55
C ALA A 134 26.71 -12.42 -7.76
N GLY A 135 26.99 -11.12 -7.57
CA GLY A 135 27.17 -10.15 -8.64
C GLY A 135 25.88 -9.46 -9.10
N ILE A 136 24.77 -9.65 -8.37
CA ILE A 136 23.49 -9.00 -8.69
C ILE A 136 23.58 -7.51 -8.29
N PRO A 137 23.26 -6.57 -9.19
CA PRO A 137 23.27 -5.16 -8.88
C PRO A 137 22.12 -4.80 -7.93
N VAL A 138 22.46 -4.07 -6.86
CA VAL A 138 21.52 -3.61 -5.84
C VAL A 138 21.72 -2.12 -5.61
N VAL A 139 20.64 -1.34 -5.66
CA VAL A 139 20.58 0.06 -5.24
C VAL A 139 19.86 0.14 -3.90
N PHE A 140 20.41 0.92 -2.97
CA PHE A 140 19.76 1.21 -1.70
C PHE A 140 19.32 2.66 -1.65
N ASP A 141 18.24 2.92 -0.94
CA ASP A 141 17.65 4.25 -0.81
C ASP A 141 18.54 5.24 -0.02
N GLY A 142 19.33 4.74 0.94
CA GLY A 142 20.33 5.50 1.68
C GLY A 142 19.74 6.53 2.65
N ARG A 143 18.48 6.38 3.05
CA ARG A 143 17.75 7.35 3.87
C ARG A 143 17.41 6.77 5.25
N PRO A 144 17.77 7.43 6.35
CA PRO A 144 17.44 6.95 7.69
C PRO A 144 16.05 7.35 8.21
N GLU A 145 15.39 8.35 7.60
CA GLU A 145 14.17 8.98 8.13
C GLU A 145 12.89 8.65 7.33
N SER A 146 13.02 7.88 6.25
CA SER A 146 11.96 7.45 5.32
C SER A 146 12.30 6.07 4.80
N LEU A 147 11.30 5.28 4.44
CA LEU A 147 11.53 3.90 4.01
C LEU A 147 11.30 3.73 2.51
N MET A 148 12.19 3.00 1.83
CA MET A 148 11.82 2.27 0.62
C MET A 148 11.01 1.06 1.06
N HIS A 149 9.69 1.23 1.14
CA HIS A 149 8.77 0.27 1.72
C HIS A 149 7.95 -0.46 0.63
N ASN A 150 8.41 -0.44 -0.62
CA ASN A 150 7.85 -1.23 -1.70
C ASN A 150 8.10 -2.73 -1.47
N LYS A 151 7.17 -3.56 -1.96
CA LYS A 151 7.30 -5.02 -2.06
C LYS A 151 6.70 -5.46 -3.38
N PHE A 152 7.46 -5.31 -4.46
CA PHE A 152 7.03 -5.80 -5.75
C PHE A 152 8.16 -6.45 -6.53
N LEU A 153 7.75 -7.36 -7.42
CA LEU A 153 8.62 -7.98 -8.41
C LEU A 153 7.98 -7.82 -9.79
N VAL A 154 8.80 -7.58 -10.80
CA VAL A 154 8.41 -7.61 -12.20
C VAL A 154 9.14 -8.74 -12.91
N PHE A 155 8.39 -9.66 -13.51
CA PHE A 155 8.92 -10.83 -14.20
C PHE A 155 8.75 -10.65 -15.71
N ASP A 156 9.87 -10.77 -16.43
CA ASP A 156 9.93 -10.75 -17.90
C ASP A 156 9.30 -9.52 -18.55
N GLU A 157 9.30 -8.39 -17.83
CA GLU A 157 8.63 -7.13 -18.24
C GLU A 157 7.12 -7.30 -18.55
N HIS A 158 6.50 -8.36 -18.01
CA HIS A 158 5.16 -8.80 -18.39
C HIS A 158 4.24 -9.01 -17.19
N ARG A 159 4.79 -9.51 -16.08
CA ARG A 159 4.00 -9.95 -14.93
C ARG A 159 4.46 -9.22 -13.69
N ILE A 160 3.54 -8.96 -12.77
CA ILE A 160 3.88 -8.36 -11.48
C ILE A 160 3.52 -9.29 -10.33
N TRP A 161 4.24 -9.14 -9.23
CA TRP A 161 3.85 -9.61 -7.91
C TRP A 161 3.95 -8.42 -6.96
N THR A 162 2.94 -8.16 -6.14
CA THR A 162 2.99 -7.14 -5.07
C THR A 162 2.13 -7.55 -3.89
N GLY A 163 2.29 -6.90 -2.74
CA GLY A 163 1.44 -7.12 -1.58
C GLY A 163 2.06 -6.60 -0.29
N SER A 164 1.59 -7.14 0.83
CA SER A 164 2.03 -6.73 2.16
C SER A 164 3.28 -7.46 2.65
N MET A 165 3.68 -8.54 1.97
CA MET A 165 4.68 -9.48 2.45
C MET A 165 6.11 -8.99 2.19
N ASN A 166 6.88 -8.72 3.24
CA ASN A 166 8.34 -8.63 3.16
C ASN A 166 8.92 -9.98 2.67
N LEU A 167 10.04 -9.97 1.95
CA LEU A 167 10.68 -11.18 1.42
C LEU A 167 11.52 -11.89 2.50
N THR A 168 10.92 -12.11 3.67
CA THR A 168 11.55 -12.66 4.87
C THR A 168 10.91 -13.99 5.25
N TRP A 169 11.65 -14.79 6.01
CA TRP A 169 11.08 -16.03 6.53
C TRP A 169 9.90 -15.75 7.47
N ASN A 170 9.96 -14.69 8.29
CA ASN A 170 8.84 -14.29 9.15
C ASN A 170 7.62 -13.83 8.32
N GLY A 171 7.84 -13.07 7.26
CA GLY A 171 6.77 -12.61 6.37
C GLY A 171 5.94 -13.75 5.80
N ALA A 172 6.60 -14.84 5.41
CA ALA A 172 5.94 -16.01 4.85
C ALA A 172 5.40 -16.99 5.90
N ASN A 173 6.07 -17.15 7.05
CA ASN A 173 5.80 -18.28 7.96
C ASN A 173 5.22 -17.88 9.33
N ARG A 174 5.20 -16.57 9.65
CA ARG A 174 4.76 -16.06 10.95
C ARG A 174 3.73 -14.94 10.85
N ASN A 175 3.83 -14.09 9.85
CA ASN A 175 2.95 -12.93 9.73
C ASN A 175 1.81 -13.24 8.76
N ASN A 176 0.57 -12.81 9.06
CA ASN A 176 -0.51 -12.86 8.08
C ASN A 176 -0.27 -11.75 7.04
N ASN A 177 -0.06 -12.16 5.80
CA ASN A 177 0.26 -11.31 4.68
C ASN A 177 -0.53 -11.77 3.47
N ASN A 178 -0.75 -10.85 2.55
CA ASN A 178 -1.28 -11.17 1.24
C ASN A 178 -0.27 -10.79 0.16
N SER A 179 -0.41 -11.42 -0.99
CA SER A 179 0.23 -11.00 -2.22
C SER A 179 -0.65 -11.35 -3.42
N VAL A 180 -0.46 -10.58 -4.48
CA VAL A 180 -1.15 -10.73 -5.76
C VAL A 180 -0.12 -10.83 -6.85
N TRP A 181 -0.26 -11.85 -7.70
CA TRP A 181 0.44 -11.98 -8.97
C TRP A 181 -0.54 -11.71 -10.10
N ILE A 182 -0.17 -10.88 -11.07
CA ILE A 182 -1.02 -10.54 -12.23
C ILE A 182 -0.19 -10.64 -13.51
N ASP A 183 -0.78 -11.28 -14.52
CA ASP A 183 -0.29 -11.31 -15.89
C ASP A 183 -0.89 -10.14 -16.68
N SER A 184 -0.12 -9.06 -16.83
CA SER A 184 -0.50 -7.89 -17.61
C SER A 184 0.74 -7.07 -17.94
N PRO A 185 1.17 -7.04 -19.21
CA PRO A 185 2.36 -6.29 -19.61
C PRO A 185 2.17 -4.78 -19.40
N GLU A 186 0.96 -4.25 -19.57
CA GLU A 186 0.62 -2.86 -19.28
C GLU A 186 0.77 -2.54 -17.80
N LEU A 187 0.25 -3.40 -16.90
CA LEU A 187 0.44 -3.22 -15.47
C LEU A 187 1.92 -3.32 -15.09
N ALA A 188 2.67 -4.24 -15.71
CA ALA A 188 4.11 -4.36 -15.51
C ALA A 188 4.85 -3.07 -15.89
N GLN A 189 4.43 -2.35 -16.93
CA GLN A 189 5.05 -1.05 -17.28
C GLN A 189 4.91 -0.01 -16.17
N ASN A 190 3.81 -0.02 -15.39
CA ASN A 190 3.67 0.89 -14.25
C ASN A 190 4.74 0.62 -13.19
N PHE A 191 4.96 -0.64 -12.84
CA PHE A 191 5.96 -1.02 -11.84
C PHE A 191 7.40 -0.90 -12.36
N ILE A 192 7.62 -1.06 -13.66
CA ILE A 192 8.93 -0.80 -14.28
C ILE A 192 9.27 0.69 -14.22
N ALA A 193 8.32 1.58 -14.51
CA ALA A 193 8.54 3.02 -14.44
C ALA A 193 9.01 3.43 -13.03
N GLU A 194 8.27 3.03 -12.00
CA GLU A 194 8.63 3.23 -10.58
C GLU A 194 10.01 2.61 -10.26
N PHE A 195 10.25 1.36 -10.70
CA PHE A 195 11.52 0.69 -10.44
C PHE A 195 12.71 1.44 -11.06
N GLU A 196 12.55 1.97 -12.29
CA GLU A 196 13.61 2.67 -13.00
C GLU A 196 13.92 4.04 -12.40
N GLU A 197 12.94 4.73 -11.80
CA GLU A 197 13.18 5.94 -11.00
C GLU A 197 14.13 5.66 -9.84
N MET A 198 13.82 4.65 -9.03
CA MET A 198 14.68 4.27 -7.91
C MET A 198 16.04 3.69 -8.37
N PHE A 199 16.04 2.80 -9.37
CA PHE A 199 17.23 2.04 -9.73
C PHE A 199 18.20 2.80 -10.65
N LEU A 200 17.69 3.55 -11.63
CA LEU A 200 18.54 4.27 -12.60
C LEU A 200 18.77 5.71 -12.19
N ARG A 201 17.76 6.38 -11.62
CA ARG A 201 17.82 7.81 -11.28
C ARG A 201 18.19 8.04 -9.81
N HIS A 202 18.10 7.01 -8.96
CA HIS A 202 18.29 7.12 -7.50
C HIS A 202 17.31 8.12 -6.87
N GLU A 203 16.10 8.22 -7.43
CA GLU A 203 15.03 9.07 -6.94
C GLU A 203 14.12 8.25 -6.03
N PHE A 204 13.83 8.80 -4.84
CA PHE A 204 12.99 8.17 -3.82
C PHE A 204 12.20 9.26 -3.06
N SER A 205 11.05 8.92 -2.49
CA SER A 205 10.14 9.84 -1.79
C SER A 205 9.74 11.03 -2.69
N SER A 206 9.69 12.25 -2.16
CA SER A 206 9.27 13.46 -2.89
C SER A 206 10.10 13.81 -4.13
N ASP A 207 11.21 13.11 -4.35
CA ASP A 207 12.03 13.27 -5.54
C ASP A 207 11.50 12.45 -6.74
N SER A 208 10.55 11.53 -6.53
CA SER A 208 9.90 10.74 -7.59
C SER A 208 8.77 11.52 -8.27
N GLU A 209 8.52 11.22 -9.55
CA GLU A 209 7.38 11.76 -10.28
C GLU A 209 6.34 10.64 -10.42
N PRO A 210 5.19 10.69 -9.72
CA PRO A 210 4.20 9.60 -9.71
C PRO A 210 3.39 9.55 -11.02
N ASN A 211 4.07 9.28 -12.13
CA ASN A 211 3.54 9.21 -13.47
C ASN A 211 3.68 7.78 -14.01
N VAL A 212 2.65 6.98 -13.78
CA VAL A 212 2.54 5.65 -14.39
C VAL A 212 1.91 5.74 -15.78
N PRO A 213 2.38 4.96 -16.78
CA PRO A 213 1.84 4.99 -18.14
C PRO A 213 0.38 4.53 -18.25
N TYR A 214 -0.05 3.65 -17.34
CA TYR A 214 -1.38 3.05 -17.35
C TYR A 214 -2.07 3.16 -15.97
N PRO A 215 -2.46 4.36 -15.52
CA PRO A 215 -2.96 4.57 -14.16
C PRO A 215 -4.26 3.83 -13.84
N ALA A 216 -5.06 3.52 -14.87
CA ALA A 216 -6.28 2.74 -14.78
C ALA A 216 -6.39 1.82 -16.02
N LEU A 217 -6.55 0.52 -15.78
CA LEU A 217 -6.57 -0.53 -16.81
C LEU A 217 -7.81 -1.40 -16.66
N TYR A 218 -8.57 -1.57 -17.74
CA TYR A 218 -9.60 -2.60 -17.82
C TYR A 218 -8.99 -3.90 -18.32
N MET A 219 -9.19 -4.98 -17.58
CA MET A 219 -8.80 -6.35 -17.92
C MET A 219 -9.83 -7.00 -18.84
N ALA A 220 -9.46 -8.12 -19.47
CA ALA A 220 -10.32 -8.82 -20.43
C ALA A 220 -11.65 -9.32 -19.82
N ASP A 221 -11.70 -9.58 -18.51
CA ASP A 221 -12.91 -10.00 -17.80
C ASP A 221 -13.77 -8.84 -17.26
N GLY A 222 -13.36 -7.60 -17.52
CA GLY A 222 -14.02 -6.38 -17.03
C GLY A 222 -13.47 -5.84 -15.71
N THR A 223 -12.49 -6.51 -15.08
CA THR A 223 -11.81 -6.00 -13.88
C THR A 223 -11.15 -4.66 -14.18
N LEU A 224 -11.36 -3.65 -13.33
CA LEU A 224 -10.65 -2.39 -13.41
C LEU A 224 -9.54 -2.36 -12.37
N ILE A 225 -8.30 -2.19 -12.80
CA ILE A 225 -7.12 -2.09 -11.92
C ILE A 225 -6.54 -0.69 -12.01
N GLU A 226 -6.47 -0.01 -10.86
CA GLU A 226 -5.79 1.27 -10.70
C GLU A 226 -4.47 1.06 -9.94
N THR A 227 -3.39 1.73 -10.35
CA THR A 227 -2.05 1.61 -9.73
C THR A 227 -1.64 2.93 -9.09
N TYR A 228 -1.16 2.85 -7.85
CA TYR A 228 -0.67 4.02 -7.11
C TYR A 228 0.66 3.72 -6.43
N PHE A 229 1.54 4.71 -6.49
CA PHE A 229 2.78 4.77 -5.72
C PHE A 229 2.72 5.98 -4.78
N SER A 230 3.37 5.88 -3.64
CA SER A 230 3.54 6.97 -2.68
C SER A 230 5.03 7.28 -2.51
N PRO A 231 5.39 8.49 -2.05
CA PRO A 231 4.51 9.64 -1.81
C PRO A 231 4.00 10.28 -3.11
N ASP A 232 2.83 10.92 -3.06
CA ASP A 232 2.21 11.62 -4.20
C ASP A 232 1.36 12.78 -3.67
N ASP A 233 1.96 13.71 -2.90
CA ASP A 233 1.30 14.92 -2.39
C ASP A 233 -0.15 14.70 -1.86
N ASP A 234 -0.33 13.69 -1.00
CA ASP A 234 -1.61 13.24 -0.42
C ASP A 234 -2.66 12.65 -1.41
N ARG A 235 -2.37 12.54 -2.70
CA ARG A 235 -3.26 11.93 -3.71
C ARG A 235 -3.59 10.48 -3.37
N THR A 236 -2.61 9.69 -2.93
CA THR A 236 -2.82 8.30 -2.51
C THR A 236 -3.89 8.19 -1.42
N MET A 237 -3.75 9.00 -0.36
CA MET A 237 -4.71 9.04 0.75
C MET A 237 -6.08 9.58 0.31
N THR A 238 -6.11 10.57 -0.58
CA THR A 238 -7.35 11.10 -1.16
C THR A 238 -8.12 10.04 -1.95
N VAL A 239 -7.43 9.24 -2.75
CA VAL A 239 -8.06 8.15 -3.52
C VAL A 239 -8.64 7.08 -2.60
N LEU A 240 -7.91 6.69 -1.54
CA LEU A 240 -8.43 5.72 -0.55
C LEU A 240 -9.70 6.24 0.12
N GLN A 241 -9.71 7.51 0.54
CA GLN A 241 -10.91 8.14 1.11
C GLN A 241 -12.06 8.18 0.11
N HIS A 242 -11.78 8.49 -1.15
CA HIS A 242 -12.80 8.53 -2.20
C HIS A 242 -13.42 7.15 -2.43
N ALA A 243 -12.60 6.10 -2.51
CA ALA A 243 -13.06 4.73 -2.66
C ALA A 243 -13.98 4.32 -1.49
N VAL A 244 -13.57 4.60 -0.24
CA VAL A 244 -14.39 4.33 0.97
C VAL A 244 -15.69 5.14 0.96
N ALA A 245 -15.64 6.42 0.59
CA ALA A 245 -16.82 7.28 0.56
C ALA A 245 -17.86 6.82 -0.48
N GLN A 246 -17.42 6.15 -1.54
CA GLN A 246 -18.28 5.61 -2.60
C GLN A 246 -18.86 4.23 -2.30
N ALA A 247 -18.55 3.62 -1.15
CA ALA A 247 -19.12 2.34 -0.77
C ALA A 247 -20.66 2.41 -0.68
N ASP A 248 -21.33 1.36 -1.16
CA ASP A 248 -22.78 1.24 -1.23
C ASP A 248 -23.36 0.31 -0.15
N SER A 249 -22.59 -0.66 0.33
CA SER A 249 -23.09 -1.76 1.15
C SER A 249 -22.16 -2.17 2.30
N ALA A 250 -20.86 -2.31 2.05
CA ALA A 250 -19.92 -2.84 3.04
C ALA A 250 -18.50 -2.35 2.84
N ILE A 251 -17.81 -2.09 3.95
CA ILE A 251 -16.37 -1.83 4.04
C ILE A 251 -15.80 -2.79 5.06
N ARG A 252 -14.82 -3.61 4.66
CA ARG A 252 -14.08 -4.49 5.57
C ARG A 252 -12.60 -4.22 5.42
N PHE A 253 -11.87 -4.13 6.52
CA PHE A 253 -10.44 -3.84 6.44
C PHE A 253 -9.60 -4.70 7.37
N MET A 254 -8.37 -4.95 6.95
CA MET A 254 -7.32 -5.59 7.74
C MET A 254 -6.11 -4.65 7.70
N ALA A 255 -5.81 -4.03 8.83
CA ALA A 255 -4.80 -2.98 8.92
C ALA A 255 -3.73 -3.31 9.95
N PHE A 256 -2.50 -3.47 9.47
CA PHE A 256 -1.32 -3.52 10.33
C PHE A 256 -1.18 -2.19 11.07
N SER A 257 -0.90 -1.09 10.36
CA SER A 257 -0.85 0.25 10.96
C SER A 257 -1.94 1.14 10.36
N PHE A 258 -2.73 1.77 11.22
CA PHE A 258 -3.80 2.67 10.83
C PHE A 258 -3.85 3.90 11.74
N THR A 259 -3.36 5.03 11.22
CA THR A 259 -3.23 6.31 11.92
C THR A 259 -3.82 7.49 11.16
N GLN A 260 -4.50 7.24 10.03
CA GLN A 260 -5.05 8.28 9.15
C GLN A 260 -6.48 8.66 9.55
N ASP A 261 -6.61 9.80 10.22
CA ASP A 261 -7.89 10.26 10.74
C ASP A 261 -8.94 10.49 9.65
N GLU A 262 -8.55 11.00 8.49
CA GLU A 262 -9.48 11.29 7.40
C GLU A 262 -10.12 10.01 6.86
N LEU A 263 -9.33 8.95 6.73
CA LEU A 263 -9.80 7.65 6.28
C LEU A 263 -10.73 7.01 7.32
N SER A 264 -10.38 7.05 8.61
CA SER A 264 -11.24 6.51 9.68
C SER A 264 -12.55 7.29 9.79
N ARG A 265 -12.52 8.62 9.63
CA ARG A 265 -13.73 9.46 9.60
C ARG A 265 -14.63 9.14 8.40
N ALA A 266 -14.05 8.86 7.23
CA ALA A 266 -14.82 8.42 6.06
C ALA A 266 -15.52 7.07 6.32
N MET A 267 -14.83 6.11 6.93
CA MET A 267 -15.42 4.82 7.32
C MET A 267 -16.55 4.99 8.35
N VAL A 268 -16.35 5.84 9.37
CA VAL A 268 -17.39 6.16 10.38
C VAL A 268 -18.61 6.83 9.74
N ALA A 269 -18.41 7.69 8.74
CA ALA A 269 -19.52 8.32 8.02
C ALA A 269 -20.39 7.26 7.32
N ARG A 270 -19.76 6.30 6.61
CA ARG A 270 -20.48 5.18 5.97
C ARG A 270 -21.17 4.27 6.99
N PHE A 271 -20.52 3.97 8.12
CA PHE A 271 -21.13 3.21 9.22
C PHE A 271 -22.41 3.88 9.76
N ARG A 272 -22.38 5.20 9.96
CA ARG A 272 -23.54 5.99 10.43
C ARG A 272 -24.68 6.06 9.41
N GLU A 273 -24.38 5.86 8.13
CA GLU A 273 -25.38 5.73 7.06
C GLU A 273 -26.02 4.32 7.02
N GLY A 274 -25.55 3.39 7.84
CA GLY A 274 -26.10 2.04 7.99
C GLY A 274 -25.38 0.97 7.18
N LEU A 275 -24.24 1.29 6.57
CA LEU A 275 -23.39 0.30 5.90
C LEU A 275 -22.70 -0.61 6.90
N ILE A 276 -22.36 -1.81 6.46
CA ILE A 276 -21.51 -2.73 7.22
C ILE A 276 -20.09 -2.15 7.21
N VAL A 277 -19.52 -1.86 8.38
CA VAL A 277 -18.12 -1.46 8.50
C VAL A 277 -17.47 -2.30 9.58
N GLU A 278 -16.54 -3.18 9.19
CA GLU A 278 -15.89 -4.14 10.08
C GLU A 278 -14.37 -4.11 9.88
N GLY A 279 -13.59 -4.31 10.94
CA GLY A 279 -12.14 -4.17 10.85
C GLY A 279 -11.34 -5.09 11.76
N ILE A 280 -10.14 -5.43 11.32
CA ILE A 280 -9.13 -6.14 12.09
C ILE A 280 -7.88 -5.27 12.17
N PHE A 281 -7.39 -5.05 13.39
CA PHE A 281 -6.13 -4.39 13.65
C PHE A 281 -5.10 -5.42 14.13
N ASP A 282 -3.84 -5.15 13.83
CA ASP A 282 -2.74 -5.83 14.51
C ASP A 282 -2.73 -5.49 16.00
N GLU A 283 -2.60 -6.48 16.88
CA GLU A 283 -2.66 -6.31 18.34
C GLU A 283 -1.67 -5.24 18.85
N ASP A 284 -0.39 -5.35 18.47
CA ASP A 284 0.67 -4.44 18.91
C ASP A 284 0.43 -3.01 18.39
N GLN A 285 -0.02 -2.89 17.14
CA GLN A 285 -0.28 -1.59 16.52
C GLN A 285 -1.55 -0.92 17.06
N ALA A 286 -2.55 -1.70 17.49
CA ALA A 286 -3.79 -1.20 18.07
C ALA A 286 -3.58 -0.52 19.44
N GLU A 287 -2.58 -0.95 20.21
CA GLU A 287 -2.24 -0.35 21.51
C GLU A 287 -1.51 1.00 21.39
N GLY A 288 -0.94 1.28 20.22
CA GLY A 288 -0.19 2.51 19.94
C GLY A 288 -1.06 3.71 19.58
N SER A 289 -0.44 4.71 18.91
CA SER A 289 -1.18 5.79 18.27
C SER A 289 -1.91 5.22 17.06
N SER A 290 -3.19 4.89 17.21
CA SER A 290 -3.99 4.16 16.22
C SER A 290 -5.45 4.62 16.23
N GLU A 291 -6.11 4.47 15.07
CA GLU A 291 -7.54 4.73 14.90
C GLU A 291 -8.44 3.69 15.58
N TYR A 292 -7.88 2.62 16.15
CA TYR A 292 -8.63 1.56 16.83
C TYR A 292 -9.55 2.09 17.94
N ALA A 293 -9.00 2.86 18.88
CA ALA A 293 -9.78 3.42 19.98
C ALA A 293 -10.87 4.40 19.50
N TYR A 294 -10.57 5.17 18.44
CA TYR A 294 -11.55 6.06 17.82
C TYR A 294 -12.71 5.26 17.23
N LEU A 295 -12.45 4.24 16.40
CA LEU A 295 -13.50 3.42 15.78
C LEU A 295 -14.38 2.71 16.82
N ILE A 296 -13.79 2.16 17.89
CA ILE A 296 -14.53 1.60 19.03
C ILE A 296 -15.44 2.66 19.66
N SER A 297 -14.94 3.88 19.89
CA SER A 297 -15.74 4.97 20.47
C SER A 297 -16.93 5.39 19.59
N GLN A 298 -16.84 5.14 18.28
CA GLN A 298 -17.92 5.41 17.32
C GLN A 298 -18.88 4.23 17.16
N GLY A 299 -18.60 3.09 17.82
CA GLY A 299 -19.42 1.88 17.76
C GLY A 299 -19.16 1.01 16.52
N VAL A 300 -18.09 1.26 15.76
CA VAL A 300 -17.72 0.45 14.59
C VAL A 300 -17.21 -0.93 15.06
N PRO A 301 -17.72 -2.05 14.52
CA PRO A 301 -17.26 -3.40 14.83
C PRO A 301 -15.81 -3.71 14.41
N VAL A 302 -14.85 -3.31 15.24
CA VAL A 302 -13.42 -3.62 15.05
C VAL A 302 -12.89 -4.56 16.13
N ILE A 303 -11.95 -5.42 15.76
CA ILE A 303 -11.25 -6.34 16.67
C ILE A 303 -9.74 -6.20 16.52
N VAL A 304 -9.00 -6.71 17.51
CA VAL A 304 -7.57 -7.03 17.35
C VAL A 304 -7.42 -8.48 16.89
N ASP A 305 -6.38 -8.76 16.11
CA ASP A 305 -6.10 -10.09 15.62
C ASP A 305 -5.63 -11.03 16.76
N LYS A 306 -5.41 -12.31 16.43
CA LYS A 306 -5.01 -13.37 17.39
C LYS A 306 -3.66 -14.01 17.04
N ASN A 307 -2.96 -13.51 16.03
CA ASN A 307 -1.64 -14.00 15.66
C ASN A 307 -0.63 -13.58 16.73
N ARG A 308 0.23 -14.51 17.16
CA ARG A 308 1.28 -14.22 18.14
C ARG A 308 2.47 -13.44 17.55
N TYR A 309 2.42 -13.20 16.25
CA TYR A 309 3.37 -12.42 15.50
C TYR A 309 2.64 -11.18 14.98
N PHE A 310 2.49 -11.01 13.66
CA PHE A 310 1.82 -9.84 13.11
C PHE A 310 0.68 -10.20 12.17
N MET A 311 -0.44 -9.48 12.29
CA MET A 311 -1.42 -9.34 11.22
C MET A 311 -0.96 -8.20 10.32
N HIS A 312 -0.17 -8.57 9.31
CA HIS A 312 0.58 -7.62 8.51
C HIS A 312 -0.16 -7.24 7.20
N HIS A 313 -1.46 -7.49 7.09
CA HIS A 313 -2.25 -7.00 5.96
C HIS A 313 -2.37 -5.48 5.95
N LYS A 314 -2.54 -4.92 4.75
CA LYS A 314 -2.97 -3.54 4.53
C LYS A 314 -4.02 -3.57 3.43
N THR A 315 -5.23 -3.96 3.80
CA THR A 315 -6.28 -4.32 2.86
C THR A 315 -7.59 -3.64 3.22
N ILE A 316 -8.29 -3.12 2.22
CA ILE A 316 -9.69 -2.70 2.31
C ILE A 316 -10.48 -3.45 1.24
N ILE A 317 -11.64 -3.98 1.62
CA ILE A 317 -12.59 -4.66 0.76
C ILE A 317 -13.87 -3.84 0.76
N ILE A 318 -14.38 -3.48 -0.41
CA ILE A 318 -15.57 -2.64 -0.58
C ILE A 318 -16.58 -3.40 -1.44
N ASP A 319 -17.83 -3.44 -0.97
CA ASP A 319 -19.01 -3.95 -1.69
C ASP A 319 -18.87 -5.35 -2.29
N ASP A 320 -18.02 -6.17 -1.67
CA ASP A 320 -17.70 -7.54 -2.06
C ASP A 320 -17.22 -7.68 -3.53
N ASP A 321 -16.73 -6.59 -4.16
CA ASP A 321 -16.21 -6.58 -5.53
C ASP A 321 -14.94 -5.75 -5.75
N THR A 322 -14.55 -4.96 -4.75
CA THR A 322 -13.41 -4.06 -4.81
C THR A 322 -12.43 -4.40 -3.70
N VAL A 323 -11.15 -4.55 -4.05
CA VAL A 323 -10.05 -4.80 -3.13
C VAL A 323 -8.96 -3.75 -3.32
N ILE A 324 -8.55 -3.14 -2.22
CA ILE A 324 -7.37 -2.29 -2.12
C ILE A 324 -6.30 -3.11 -1.39
N THR A 325 -5.13 -3.27 -1.98
CA THR A 325 -4.02 -4.00 -1.35
C THR A 325 -2.66 -3.58 -1.89
N GLY A 326 -1.61 -3.76 -1.08
CA GLY A 326 -0.24 -3.47 -1.45
C GLY A 326 0.66 -3.41 -0.23
N SER A 327 1.75 -2.65 -0.33
CA SER A 327 2.63 -2.38 0.81
C SER A 327 2.13 -1.23 1.69
N TYR A 328 1.12 -0.49 1.22
CA TYR A 328 0.69 0.79 1.75
C TYR A 328 0.01 0.70 3.14
N ASN A 329 0.65 1.20 4.20
CA ASN A 329 -0.01 1.30 5.51
C ASN A 329 -1.00 2.47 5.55
N PHE A 330 -2.08 2.38 6.32
CA PHE A 330 -3.06 3.47 6.47
C PHE A 330 -2.55 4.55 7.43
N SER A 331 -1.35 5.07 7.18
CA SER A 331 -0.60 5.96 8.06
C SER A 331 -0.14 7.25 7.36
N TYR A 332 0.23 8.29 8.13
CA TYR A 332 0.77 9.53 7.58
C TYR A 332 2.12 9.34 6.87
N ASN A 333 2.99 8.47 7.39
CA ASN A 333 4.30 8.22 6.79
C ASN A 333 4.19 7.53 5.42
N ALA A 334 3.22 6.63 5.27
CA ALA A 334 2.88 6.03 3.98
C ALA A 334 2.52 7.09 2.94
N ALA A 335 1.68 8.06 3.29
CA ALA A 335 1.22 9.09 2.37
C ALA A 335 2.32 10.08 1.95
N THR A 336 3.22 10.42 2.87
CA THR A 336 4.06 11.64 2.76
C THR A 336 5.56 11.38 2.72
N ARG A 337 6.04 10.18 3.07
CA ARG A 337 7.47 9.92 3.24
C ARG A 337 7.95 8.63 2.60
N ASN A 338 7.23 7.54 2.81
CA ASN A 338 7.68 6.22 2.40
C ASN A 338 7.35 5.95 0.93
N ASP A 339 8.28 5.27 0.25
CA ASP A 339 8.02 4.67 -1.05
C ASP A 339 7.16 3.43 -0.86
N GLU A 340 5.88 3.49 -1.23
CA GLU A 340 4.95 2.37 -1.10
C GLU A 340 4.12 2.24 -2.38
N ASN A 341 3.41 1.13 -2.51
CA ASN A 341 2.46 0.94 -3.59
C ASN A 341 1.16 0.31 -3.10
N PHE A 342 0.10 0.52 -3.85
CA PHE A 342 -1.11 -0.27 -3.77
C PHE A 342 -1.84 -0.31 -5.11
N LEU A 343 -2.64 -1.36 -5.26
CA LEU A 343 -3.60 -1.52 -6.33
C LEU A 343 -5.01 -1.27 -5.78
N ILE A 344 -5.87 -0.67 -6.60
CA ILE A 344 -7.32 -0.75 -6.42
C ILE A 344 -7.88 -1.64 -7.52
N ILE A 345 -8.33 -2.83 -7.15
CA ILE A 345 -8.88 -3.83 -8.05
C ILE A 345 -10.40 -3.80 -7.88
N ARG A 346 -11.12 -3.33 -8.88
CA ARG A 346 -12.58 -3.13 -8.86
C ARG A 346 -13.28 -4.10 -9.78
N GLN A 347 -14.57 -4.31 -9.52
CA GLN A 347 -15.46 -5.09 -10.38
C GLN A 347 -15.03 -6.55 -10.52
N ASN A 348 -14.32 -7.08 -9.51
CA ASN A 348 -13.87 -8.47 -9.49
C ASN A 348 -14.27 -9.14 -8.18
N ARG A 349 -15.46 -9.76 -8.22
CA ARG A 349 -16.02 -10.50 -7.08
C ARG A 349 -15.21 -11.74 -6.71
N ASP A 350 -14.49 -12.34 -7.66
CA ASP A 350 -13.71 -13.56 -7.40
C ASP A 350 -12.44 -13.24 -6.61
N ILE A 351 -11.78 -12.12 -6.89
CA ILE A 351 -10.68 -11.59 -6.07
C ILE A 351 -11.23 -11.15 -4.72
N ALA A 352 -12.30 -10.35 -4.69
CA ALA A 352 -12.88 -9.87 -3.43
C ALA A 352 -13.34 -11.02 -2.51
N ALA A 353 -13.93 -12.09 -3.05
CA ALA A 353 -14.34 -13.27 -2.29
C ALA A 353 -13.16 -13.97 -1.60
N GLN A 354 -11.97 -14.01 -2.23
CA GLN A 354 -10.77 -14.59 -1.62
C GLN A 354 -10.27 -13.75 -0.44
N TYR A 355 -10.26 -12.42 -0.58
CA TYR A 355 -9.91 -11.51 0.51
C TYR A 355 -10.96 -11.51 1.63
N LEU A 356 -12.25 -11.66 1.31
CA LEU A 356 -13.31 -11.83 2.31
C LEU A 356 -13.16 -13.13 3.09
N ALA A 357 -12.79 -14.22 2.41
CA ALA A 357 -12.54 -15.50 3.07
C ALA A 357 -11.38 -15.38 4.08
N GLU A 358 -10.30 -14.67 3.72
CA GLU A 358 -9.21 -14.38 4.65
C GLU A 358 -9.66 -13.48 5.81
N PHE A 359 -10.40 -12.41 5.51
CA PHE A 359 -10.96 -11.52 6.53
C PHE A 359 -11.78 -12.32 7.55
N TYR A 360 -12.72 -13.15 7.12
CA TYR A 360 -13.56 -13.94 8.02
C TYR A 360 -12.81 -15.05 8.76
N ARG A 361 -11.74 -15.60 8.18
CA ARG A 361 -10.84 -16.54 8.86
C ARG A 361 -10.13 -15.88 10.04
N LEU A 362 -9.79 -14.60 9.93
CA LEU A 362 -9.14 -13.83 10.98
C LEU A 362 -10.13 -13.18 11.96
N TYR A 363 -11.32 -12.80 11.47
CA TYR A 363 -12.35 -12.08 12.24
C TYR A 363 -13.08 -12.98 13.26
N HIS A 364 -13.15 -14.29 13.01
CA HIS A 364 -13.83 -15.28 13.85
C HIS A 364 -12.81 -16.20 14.53
#